data_AF-A0A6J4RNS6-F1
#
_entry.id   AF-A0A6J4RNS6-F1
#
_cell.length_a   1.000
_cell.length_b   1.000
_cell.length_c   1.000
_cell.angle_alpha   90.00
_cell.angle_beta   90.00
_cell.angle_gamma   90.00
#
_symmetry.space_group_name_H-M   'P 1'
#
loop_
_entity.id
_entity.type
_entity.pdbx_description
1 polymer ?
#
loop_
_entity_poly.entity_id
_entity_poly.type
_entity_poly.pdbx_seq_one_letter_code
_entity_poly.pdbx_strand_id
1 'polypeptide(L)'
;MTGWSRSGVPSPHLFLNGKGARVTENTLRRRLYKWVRSSPIKKADIKPHDLRRTFGTRYLQDNPGQVRELAELMGHSDLSQVMKYTLSDEKSARAGVARL
;
A
#
# COMPACT_ATOMS: atom_id res chain seq x y z
N MET A 1 1.73 13.93 18.36
CA MET A 1 0.82 14.43 17.30
C MET A 1 -0.56 13.84 17.52
N THR A 2 -1.40 14.51 18.30
CA THR A 2 -2.79 14.12 18.59
C THR A 2 -3.72 14.67 17.53
N GLY A 3 -4.41 13.81 16.79
CA GLY A 3 -5.43 14.23 15.82
C GLY A 3 -6.55 14.97 16.53
N TRP A 4 -6.77 16.25 16.20
CA TRP A 4 -7.79 17.06 16.85
C TRP A 4 -9.19 16.50 16.54
N SER A 5 -9.84 15.96 17.57
CA SER A 5 -11.27 15.70 17.58
C SER A 5 -12.03 17.01 17.80
N ARG A 6 -13.12 17.21 17.05
CA ARG A 6 -14.02 18.38 17.20
C ARG A 6 -14.68 18.46 18.59
N SER A 7 -14.65 17.39 19.37
CA SER A 7 -15.26 17.30 20.71
C SER A 7 -14.29 17.58 21.86
N GLY A 8 -13.07 18.05 21.61
CA GLY A 8 -12.09 18.38 22.67
C GLY A 8 -11.50 17.17 23.40
N VAL A 9 -12.06 15.98 23.20
CA VAL A 9 -11.55 14.71 23.75
C VAL A 9 -10.42 14.18 22.84
N PRO A 10 -9.21 13.93 23.38
CA PRO A 10 -8.13 13.31 22.62
C PRO A 10 -8.58 11.94 22.08
N SER A 11 -8.43 11.72 20.77
CA SER A 11 -8.72 10.42 20.18
C SER A 11 -7.44 9.57 20.12
N PRO A 12 -7.50 8.27 20.47
CA PRO A 12 -6.37 7.36 20.29
C PRO A 12 -6.14 6.97 18.82
N HIS A 13 -7.00 7.41 17.91
CA HIS A 13 -6.94 7.03 16.50
C HIS A 13 -6.31 8.14 15.65
N LEU A 14 -5.37 7.76 14.79
CA LEU A 14 -4.73 8.69 13.84
C LEU A 14 -5.72 9.25 12.81
N PHE A 15 -6.65 8.42 12.34
CA PHE A 15 -7.63 8.81 11.31
C PHE A 15 -9.04 8.90 11.88
N LEU A 16 -9.60 10.10 11.84
CA LEU A 16 -10.95 10.41 12.33
C LEU A 16 -11.92 10.72 11.19
N ASN A 17 -13.19 10.41 11.41
CA ASN A 17 -14.29 10.83 10.57
C ASN A 17 -14.76 12.25 10.96
N GLY A 18 -15.74 12.80 10.22
CA GLY A 18 -16.23 14.16 10.49
C GLY A 18 -16.89 14.37 11.86
N LYS A 19 -17.18 13.28 12.59
CA LYS A 19 -17.72 13.26 13.96
C LYS A 19 -16.65 13.03 15.03
N GLY A 20 -15.37 12.94 14.67
CA GLY A 20 -14.26 12.70 15.62
C GLY A 20 -14.09 11.23 16.04
N ALA A 21 -14.84 10.29 15.45
CA ALA A 21 -14.67 8.85 15.70
C ALA A 21 -13.75 8.19 14.67
N ARG A 22 -13.27 6.97 14.94
CA ARG A 22 -12.42 6.20 14.01
C ARG A 22 -13.03 6.12 12.60
N VAL A 23 -12.21 6.29 11.57
CA VAL A 23 -12.60 6.00 10.18
C VAL A 23 -12.78 4.49 9.99
N THR A 24 -13.91 4.09 9.41
CA THR A 24 -14.16 2.68 9.05
C THR A 24 -13.49 2.33 7.72
N GLU A 25 -13.17 1.05 7.54
CA GLU A 25 -12.62 0.54 6.28
C GLU A 25 -13.52 0.86 5.08
N ASN A 26 -14.84 0.70 5.23
CA ASN A 26 -15.79 1.00 4.17
C ASN A 26 -15.78 2.48 3.78
N THR A 27 -15.66 3.39 4.77
CA THR A 27 -15.50 4.83 4.49
C THR A 27 -14.22 5.11 3.71
N LEU A 28 -13.10 4.49 4.10
CA LEU A 28 -11.84 4.63 3.38
C LEU A 28 -11.95 4.13 1.94
N ARG A 29 -12.53 2.95 1.74
CA ARG A 29 -12.76 2.34 0.42
C ARG A 29 -13.64 3.22 -0.48
N ARG A 30 -14.73 3.78 0.06
CA ARG A 30 -15.60 4.71 -0.69
C ARG A 30 -14.86 5.98 -1.11
N ARG A 31 -14.02 6.53 -0.22
CA ARG A 31 -13.19 7.70 -0.54
C ARG A 31 -12.16 7.38 -1.63
N LEU A 32 -11.51 6.22 -1.55
CA LEU A 32 -10.59 5.75 -2.58
C LEU A 32 -11.26 5.70 -3.95
N TYR A 33 -12.45 5.07 -4.06
CA TYR A 33 -13.18 5.04 -5.32
C TYR A 33 -13.54 6.43 -5.85
N LYS A 34 -13.92 7.35 -4.95
CA LYS A 34 -14.20 8.73 -5.34
C LYS A 34 -12.95 9.38 -5.94
N TRP A 35 -11.79 9.23 -5.31
CA TRP A 35 -10.53 9.80 -5.80
C TRP A 35 -10.08 9.19 -7.12
N VAL A 36 -10.21 7.88 -7.27
CA VAL A 36 -9.88 7.17 -8.52
C VAL A 36 -10.75 7.70 -9.67
N ARG A 37 -12.06 7.86 -9.45
CA ARG A 37 -12.98 8.40 -10.45
C ARG A 37 -12.68 9.86 -10.83
N SER A 38 -12.11 10.64 -9.92
CA SER A 38 -11.71 12.03 -10.20
C SER A 38 -10.29 12.17 -10.74
N SER A 39 -9.58 11.04 -10.92
CA SER A 39 -8.20 11.02 -11.41
C SER A 39 -8.17 10.62 -12.89
N PRO A 40 -7.08 10.90 -13.63
CA PRO A 40 -6.91 10.43 -15.01
C PRO A 40 -6.64 8.92 -15.12
N ILE A 41 -6.78 8.15 -14.03
CA ILE A 41 -6.51 6.72 -14.01
C ILE A 41 -7.63 5.96 -14.71
N LYS A 42 -7.30 5.25 -15.80
CA LYS A 42 -8.27 4.48 -16.60
C LYS A 42 -8.89 3.30 -15.84
N LYS A 43 -8.16 2.72 -14.87
CA LYS A 43 -8.66 1.62 -14.03
C LYS A 43 -9.60 2.17 -12.96
N ALA A 44 -10.91 2.03 -13.19
CA ALA A 44 -11.94 2.60 -12.31
C ALA A 44 -12.15 1.82 -10.99
N ASP A 45 -11.69 0.58 -10.92
CA ASP A 45 -11.99 -0.35 -9.84
C ASP A 45 -10.82 -0.58 -8.86
N ILE A 46 -9.90 0.37 -8.75
CA ILE A 46 -8.75 0.28 -7.83
C ILE A 46 -9.21 0.09 -6.38
N LYS A 47 -8.68 -0.96 -5.74
CA LYS A 47 -8.91 -1.34 -4.35
C LYS A 47 -7.69 -1.00 -3.48
N PRO A 48 -7.82 -0.94 -2.14
CA PRO A 48 -6.66 -0.70 -1.27
C PRO A 48 -5.51 -1.71 -1.46
N HIS A 49 -5.83 -2.96 -1.77
CA HIS A 49 -4.80 -3.98 -2.03
C HIS A 49 -4.04 -3.76 -3.35
N ASP A 50 -4.63 -3.10 -4.35
CA ASP A 50 -3.93 -2.73 -5.59
C ASP A 50 -2.81 -1.73 -5.27
N LEU A 51 -3.06 -0.75 -4.40
CA LEU A 51 -2.04 0.20 -3.95
C LEU A 51 -0.87 -0.52 -3.26
N ARG A 52 -1.17 -1.50 -2.39
CA ARG A 52 -0.17 -2.34 -1.73
C ARG A 52 0.64 -3.15 -2.75
N ARG A 53 0.00 -3.67 -3.80
CA ARG A 53 0.68 -4.39 -4.88
C ARG A 53 1.59 -3.47 -5.69
N THR A 54 1.11 -2.29 -6.10
CA THR A 54 1.93 -1.31 -6.82
C THR A 54 3.16 -0.91 -6.01
N PHE A 55 3.00 -0.68 -4.70
CA PHE A 55 4.13 -0.39 -3.81
C PHE A 55 5.16 -1.53 -3.81
N GLY A 56 4.73 -2.77 -3.55
CA GLY A 56 5.66 -3.91 -3.47
C GLY A 56 6.37 -4.22 -4.79
N THR A 57 5.63 -4.20 -5.91
CA THR A 57 6.22 -4.37 -7.24
C THR A 57 7.19 -3.25 -7.58
N ARG A 58 6.83 -1.98 -7.34
CA ARG A 58 7.70 -0.85 -7.67
C ARG A 58 8.96 -0.83 -6.79
N TYR A 59 8.82 -1.13 -5.51
CA TYR A 59 9.96 -1.19 -4.60
C TYR A 59 10.99 -2.22 -5.06
N LEU A 60 10.59 -3.44 -5.44
CA LEU A 60 11.52 -4.46 -5.92
C LEU A 60 12.09 -4.16 -7.32
N GLN A 61 11.34 -3.44 -8.16
CA GLN A 61 11.88 -2.94 -9.43
C GLN A 61 13.02 -1.94 -9.22
N ASP A 62 12.87 -1.07 -8.22
CA ASP A 62 13.89 -0.07 -7.87
C ASP A 62 15.01 -0.67 -7.00
N ASN A 63 14.72 -1.78 -6.29
CA ASN A 63 15.61 -2.45 -5.35
C ASN A 63 15.64 -3.98 -5.55
N PRO A 64 16.29 -4.47 -6.62
CA PRO A 64 16.30 -5.91 -6.93
C PRO A 64 16.90 -6.74 -5.79
N GLY A 65 16.22 -7.83 -5.42
CA GLY A 65 16.69 -8.77 -4.39
C GLY A 65 16.44 -8.34 -2.94
N GLN A 66 15.96 -7.13 -2.66
CA GLN A 66 15.70 -6.63 -1.29
C GLN A 66 14.33 -7.08 -0.74
N VAL A 67 14.01 -8.38 -0.81
CA VAL A 67 12.70 -8.91 -0.40
C VAL A 67 12.47 -8.83 1.12
N ARG A 68 13.54 -8.99 1.92
CA ARG A 68 13.48 -8.89 3.38
C ARG A 68 13.15 -7.47 3.83
N GLU A 69 13.81 -6.47 3.25
CA GLU A 69 13.54 -5.06 3.53
C GLU A 69 12.10 -4.69 3.15
N LEU A 70 11.62 -5.18 2.00
CA LEU A 70 10.21 -5.01 1.63
C LEU A 70 9.26 -5.60 2.69
N ALA A 71 9.54 -6.81 3.20
CA ALA A 71 8.70 -7.43 4.23
C ALA A 71 8.67 -6.59 5.52
N GLU A 72 9.81 -6.07 5.95
CA GLU A 72 9.94 -5.20 7.12
C GLU A 72 9.15 -3.89 6.94
N LEU A 73 9.30 -3.22 5.79
CA LEU A 73 8.52 -2.01 5.44
C LEU A 73 7.01 -2.26 5.41
N MET A 74 6.62 -3.47 5.01
CA MET A 74 5.23 -3.89 4.91
C MET A 74 4.64 -4.38 6.24
N GLY A 75 5.48 -4.52 7.28
CA GLY A 75 5.11 -5.01 8.61
C GLY A 75 4.78 -6.51 8.63
N HIS A 76 5.37 -7.28 7.72
CA HIS A 76 5.09 -8.70 7.55
C HIS A 76 6.16 -9.54 8.25
N SER A 77 5.73 -10.41 9.18
CA SER A 77 6.63 -11.36 9.85
C SER A 77 7.00 -12.56 8.95
N ASP A 78 6.23 -12.81 7.89
CA ASP A 78 6.45 -13.89 6.95
C ASP A 78 6.77 -13.35 5.53
N LEU A 79 7.90 -13.78 4.99
CA LEU A 79 8.37 -13.43 3.65
C LEU A 79 7.41 -13.92 2.56
N SER A 80 6.64 -14.99 2.79
CA SER A 80 5.69 -15.55 1.82
C SER A 80 4.71 -14.50 1.28
N GLN A 81 4.36 -13.51 2.11
CA GLN A 81 3.41 -12.45 1.77
C GLN A 81 3.95 -11.44 0.75
N VAL A 82 5.29 -11.32 0.63
CA VAL A 82 5.97 -10.42 -0.31
C VAL A 82 6.64 -11.14 -1.48
N MET A 83 6.91 -12.45 -1.37
CA MET A 83 7.55 -13.25 -2.45
C MET A 83 6.80 -13.20 -3.78
N LYS A 84 5.48 -13.02 -3.75
CA LYS A 84 4.65 -12.85 -4.95
C LYS A 84 5.04 -11.64 -5.81
N TYR A 85 5.73 -10.65 -5.25
CA TYR A 85 6.19 -9.47 -5.99
C TYR A 85 7.50 -9.74 -6.74
N THR A 86 8.32 -10.68 -6.28
CA THR A 86 9.59 -11.08 -6.92
C THR A 86 9.38 -11.77 -8.28
N LEU A 87 8.28 -12.52 -8.43
CA LEU A 87 7.94 -13.25 -9.66
C LEU A 87 7.42 -12.36 -10.80
N SER A 88 7.12 -11.09 -10.51
CA SER A 88 6.52 -10.17 -11.50
C SER A 88 7.52 -9.43 -12.37
N ASP A 89 8.83 -9.69 -12.21
CA ASP A 89 9.88 -8.93 -12.87
C ASP A 89 10.65 -9.75 -13.92
N GLU A 90 10.24 -9.61 -15.18
CA GLU A 90 10.94 -10.09 -16.36
C GLU A 90 12.35 -9.47 -16.51
N LYS A 91 12.56 -8.27 -15.92
CA LYS A 91 13.85 -7.55 -15.91
C LYS A 91 14.86 -8.20 -14.96
N SER A 92 14.42 -8.62 -13.77
CA SER A 92 15.23 -9.43 -12.83
C SER A 92 15.57 -10.80 -13.39
N ALA A 93 14.65 -11.44 -14.13
CA ALA A 93 14.93 -12.71 -14.81
C ALA A 93 16.10 -12.57 -15.82
N ARG A 94 16.11 -11.50 -16.63
CA ARG A 94 17.23 -11.21 -17.54
C ARG A 94 18.52 -10.81 -16.83
N ALA A 95 18.44 -10.06 -15.73
CA ALA A 95 19.63 -9.67 -14.96
C ALA A 95 20.34 -10.86 -14.30
N GLY A 96 19.60 -11.92 -13.96
CA GLY A 96 20.17 -13.19 -13.49
C GLY A 96 20.89 -13.96 -14.60
N VAL A 97 20.29 -14.03 -15.80
CA VAL A 97 20.89 -14.71 -16.97
C VAL A 97 22.14 -13.98 -17.49
N ALA A 98 22.17 -12.64 -17.42
CA ALA A 98 23.32 -11.85 -17.86
C ALA A 98 24.56 -11.94 -16.96
N ARG A 99 24.47 -12.66 -15.83
CA ARG A 99 25.59 -12.92 -14.90
C ARG A 99 26.21 -14.32 -15.08
N LEU A 100 25.74 -15.09 -16.07
CA LEU A 100 26.32 -16.35 -16.53
C LEU A 100 26.97 -16.14 -17.90
#